data_AF-A0A3D4WAF7-F1
#
_entry.id   AF-A0A3D4WAF7-F1
#
_cell.length_a   1.000
_cell.length_b   1.000
_cell.length_c   1.000
_cell.angle_alpha   90.00
_cell.angle_beta   90.00
_cell.angle_gamma   90.00
#
_symmetry.space_group_name_H-M   'P 1'
#
loop_
_entity.id
_entity.type
_entity.pdbx_description
1 polymer ?
#
loop_
_entity_poly.entity_id
_entity_poly.type
_entity_poly.pdbx_seq_one_letter_code
_entity_poly.pdbx_strand_id
1 'polypeptide(L)'
;QYSTINLGTADFIDMDSKFSTINIKTLTGIRIDSQYDNIGIEKISGMEGSAKFTAIKIDALINRLELALQYGGLDVNNVNPSFSNISLDASFNNINLGIAPSASYRLNADMSFGGCRYPQKSAVTVTEKSMTSSLYSGTVGTDKSPSARVSIKGRNSDVKLY
;
A
#
# COMPACT_ATOMS: atom_id res chain seq x y z
N GLN A 1 5.51 19.22 -19.96
CA GLN A 1 6.93 18.87 -19.78
C GLN A 1 6.96 17.76 -18.75
N TYR A 2 7.75 16.72 -18.98
CA TYR A 2 8.01 15.69 -17.97
C TYR A 2 9.23 16.13 -17.17
N SER A 3 9.05 16.34 -15.86
CA SER A 3 10.16 16.67 -14.97
C SER A 3 10.71 15.39 -14.35
N THR A 4 12.02 15.28 -14.20
CA THR A 4 12.65 14.19 -13.43
C THR A 4 13.30 14.76 -12.19
N ILE A 5 12.90 14.26 -11.02
CA ILE A 5 13.43 14.66 -9.71
C ILE A 5 14.17 13.46 -9.12
N ASN A 6 15.41 13.67 -8.72
CA ASN A 6 16.22 12.64 -8.04
C ASN A 6 16.65 13.17 -6.68
N LEU A 7 16.26 12.47 -5.61
CA LEU A 7 16.61 12.80 -4.24
C LEU A 7 17.42 11.65 -3.63
N GLY A 8 18.51 11.99 -2.95
CA GLY A 8 19.31 11.01 -2.21
C GLY A 8 18.61 10.63 -0.91
N THR A 9 19.05 11.24 0.17
CA THR A 9 18.46 11.05 1.50
C THR A 9 17.73 12.30 1.94
N ALA A 10 16.55 12.14 2.50
CA ALA A 10 15.78 13.21 3.12
C ALA A 10 15.06 12.68 4.37
N ASP A 11 14.81 13.53 5.36
CA ASP A 11 14.02 13.10 6.52
C ASP A 11 12.53 13.16 6.18
N PHE A 12 12.03 14.36 5.93
CA PHE A 12 10.62 14.59 5.63
C PHE A 12 10.44 15.39 4.35
N ILE A 13 9.46 14.99 3.56
CA ILE A 13 9.08 15.66 2.31
C ILE A 13 7.57 15.88 2.33
N ASP A 14 7.17 17.07 1.91
CA ASP A 14 5.80 17.37 1.48
C ASP A 14 5.86 17.69 -0.02
N MET A 15 5.07 16.97 -0.82
CA MET A 15 5.20 16.94 -2.27
C MET A 15 3.85 17.08 -2.95
N ASP A 16 3.67 18.19 -3.66
CA ASP A 16 2.66 18.36 -4.69
C ASP A 16 3.35 18.20 -6.06
N SER A 17 2.90 17.23 -6.85
CA SER A 17 3.51 16.93 -8.14
C SER A 17 2.48 16.58 -9.21
N LYS A 18 2.82 16.97 -10.44
CA LYS A 18 2.08 16.59 -11.63
C LYS A 18 3.00 16.33 -12.82
N PHE A 19 2.71 15.30 -13.61
CA PHE A 19 3.45 14.95 -14.83
C PHE A 19 4.96 14.80 -14.64
N SER A 20 5.38 14.14 -13.57
CA SER A 20 6.77 14.01 -13.15
C SER A 20 7.20 12.56 -12.91
N THR A 21 8.49 12.32 -13.02
CA THR A 21 9.16 11.11 -12.54
C THR A 21 9.99 11.46 -11.32
N ILE A 22 9.74 10.80 -10.20
CA ILE A 22 10.36 11.09 -8.90
C ILE A 22 11.08 9.83 -8.43
N ASN A 23 12.38 9.95 -8.19
CA ASN A 23 13.19 8.86 -7.63
C ASN A 23 13.80 9.32 -6.30
N ILE A 24 13.59 8.55 -5.24
CA ILE A 24 14.08 8.85 -3.89
C ILE A 24 14.85 7.63 -3.36
N LYS A 25 16.09 7.80 -2.90
CA LYS A 25 16.82 6.66 -2.32
C LYS A 25 16.32 6.32 -0.93
N THR A 26 16.37 7.26 0.01
CA THR A 26 15.98 6.96 1.40
C THR A 26 15.22 8.11 2.01
N LEU A 27 14.10 7.80 2.66
CA LEU A 27 13.37 8.81 3.41
C LEU A 27 12.71 8.30 4.68
N THR A 28 12.57 9.19 5.66
CA THR A 28 11.85 8.87 6.89
C THR A 28 10.34 8.96 6.66
N GLY A 29 9.82 10.08 6.16
CA GLY A 29 8.38 10.26 5.97
C GLY A 29 8.01 11.19 4.81
N ILE A 30 7.11 10.77 3.92
CA ILE A 30 6.59 11.64 2.83
C ILE A 30 5.08 11.83 2.93
N ARG A 31 4.62 13.06 2.70
CA ARG A 31 3.24 13.37 2.32
C ARG A 31 3.21 13.68 0.82
N ILE A 32 2.30 13.03 0.08
CA ILE A 32 2.13 13.25 -1.37
C ILE A 32 0.73 13.74 -1.74
N ASP A 33 0.66 14.67 -2.67
CA ASP A 33 -0.48 14.87 -3.58
C ASP A 33 0.07 14.76 -5.01
N SER A 34 -0.21 13.65 -5.67
CA SER A 34 0.40 13.30 -6.94
C SER A 34 -0.64 13.07 -8.03
N GLN A 35 -0.38 13.63 -9.22
CA GLN A 35 -1.24 13.44 -10.38
C GLN A 35 -0.43 13.13 -11.64
N TYR A 36 -0.69 12.01 -12.29
CA TYR A 36 0.02 11.61 -13.52
C TYR A 36 1.54 11.47 -13.34
N ASP A 37 1.99 10.98 -12.18
CA ASP A 37 3.41 10.80 -11.89
C ASP A 37 3.83 9.32 -11.94
N ASN A 38 5.16 9.13 -11.92
CA ASN A 38 5.79 7.85 -11.59
C ASN A 38 6.74 8.07 -10.41
N ILE A 39 6.49 7.39 -9.29
CA ILE A 39 7.23 7.57 -8.03
C ILE A 39 7.96 6.26 -7.70
N GLY A 40 9.29 6.32 -7.63
CA GLY A 40 10.16 5.24 -7.18
C GLY A 40 10.86 5.60 -5.87
N ILE A 41 10.77 4.74 -4.85
CA ILE A 41 11.44 4.94 -3.57
C ILE A 41 12.17 3.66 -3.15
N GLU A 42 13.48 3.72 -2.92
CA GLU A 42 14.24 2.52 -2.51
C GLU A 42 13.91 2.13 -1.05
N LYS A 43 13.90 3.10 -0.13
CA LYS A 43 13.60 2.83 1.29
C LYS A 43 12.82 3.96 1.94
N ILE A 44 11.75 3.61 2.64
CA ILE A 44 10.90 4.58 3.34
C ILE A 44 10.34 4.05 4.65
N SER A 45 10.26 4.89 5.69
CA SER A 45 9.56 4.51 6.92
C SER A 45 8.06 4.75 6.87
N GLY A 46 7.62 5.92 6.42
CA GLY A 46 6.20 6.27 6.34
C GLY A 46 5.83 7.02 5.06
N MET A 47 4.70 6.67 4.44
CA MET A 47 4.11 7.46 3.36
C MET A 47 2.63 7.68 3.62
N GLU A 48 2.18 8.90 3.40
CA GLU A 48 0.78 9.29 3.48
C GLU A 48 0.36 10.20 2.31
N GLY A 49 -0.92 10.21 1.95
CA GLY A 49 -1.48 11.16 1.00
C GLY A 49 -2.31 10.54 -0.13
N SER A 50 -2.35 11.22 -1.27
CA SER A 50 -3.18 10.83 -2.41
C SER A 50 -2.41 10.77 -3.73
N ALA A 51 -2.82 9.84 -4.59
CA ALA A 51 -2.26 9.69 -5.92
C ALA A 51 -3.34 9.36 -6.95
N LYS A 52 -3.37 10.09 -8.07
CA LYS A 52 -4.34 9.90 -9.16
C LYS A 52 -3.63 9.77 -10.50
N PHE A 53 -3.91 8.71 -11.26
CA PHE A 53 -3.18 8.40 -12.49
C PHE A 53 -1.66 8.23 -12.26
N THR A 54 -1.28 7.83 -11.05
CA THR A 54 0.12 7.74 -10.63
C THR A 54 0.49 6.29 -10.31
N ALA A 55 1.68 5.88 -10.75
CA ALA A 55 2.28 4.62 -10.36
C ALA A 55 3.29 4.86 -9.22
N ILE A 56 3.18 4.06 -8.15
CA ILE A 56 4.08 4.13 -6.99
C ILE A 56 4.79 2.78 -6.84
N LYS A 57 6.12 2.80 -6.78
CA LYS A 57 6.97 1.66 -6.47
C LYS A 57 7.83 1.96 -5.24
N ILE A 58 7.76 1.09 -4.24
CA ILE A 58 8.57 1.15 -3.02
C ILE A 58 9.34 -0.15 -2.88
N ASP A 59 10.68 -0.11 -2.83
CA ASP A 59 11.46 -1.33 -2.65
C ASP A 59 11.39 -1.83 -1.20
N ALA A 60 11.51 -0.95 -0.20
CA ALA A 60 11.41 -1.31 1.21
C ALA A 60 10.56 -0.31 2.03
N LEU A 61 9.43 -0.78 2.54
CA LEU A 61 8.59 -0.06 3.50
C LEU A 61 8.87 -0.54 4.93
N ILE A 62 9.22 0.38 5.83
CA ILE A 62 9.62 0.03 7.20
C ILE A 62 8.44 0.02 8.18
N ASN A 63 7.53 1.00 8.13
CA ASN A 63 6.56 1.16 9.20
C ASN A 63 5.11 1.37 8.77
N ARG A 64 4.82 2.44 8.00
CA ARG A 64 3.43 2.81 7.71
C ARG A 64 3.16 3.27 6.29
N LEU A 65 1.98 2.93 5.78
CA LEU A 65 1.50 3.39 4.48
C LEU A 65 0.02 3.77 4.56
N GLU A 66 -0.32 5.01 4.22
CA GLU A 66 -1.68 5.55 4.31
C GLU A 66 -2.05 6.31 3.05
N LEU A 67 -2.64 5.62 2.07
CA LEU A 67 -2.82 6.17 0.72
C LEU A 67 -4.26 6.12 0.21
N ALA A 68 -4.66 7.19 -0.45
CA ALA A 68 -5.83 7.24 -1.34
C ALA A 68 -5.38 7.17 -2.81
N LEU A 69 -5.77 6.11 -3.52
CA LEU A 69 -5.30 5.80 -4.87
C LEU A 69 -6.45 5.77 -5.87
N GLN A 70 -6.29 6.44 -7.00
CA GLN A 70 -7.28 6.44 -8.08
C GLN A 70 -6.61 6.26 -9.44
N TYR A 71 -7.01 5.24 -10.20
CA TYR A 71 -6.56 5.01 -11.58
C TYR A 71 -5.04 4.84 -11.75
N GLY A 72 -4.37 4.08 -10.89
CA GLY A 72 -2.92 3.90 -10.94
C GLY A 72 -2.48 2.53 -10.44
N GLY A 73 -1.43 2.51 -9.64
CA GLY A 73 -0.92 1.28 -9.04
C GLY A 73 0.04 1.54 -7.89
N LEU A 74 0.14 0.53 -7.02
CA LEU A 74 1.07 0.53 -5.89
C LEU A 74 1.77 -0.83 -5.86
N ASP A 75 3.09 -0.80 -5.93
CA ASP A 75 3.92 -1.98 -5.74
C ASP A 75 4.92 -1.75 -4.60
N VAL A 76 4.80 -2.52 -3.53
CA VAL A 76 5.73 -2.52 -2.41
C VAL A 76 6.42 -3.88 -2.38
N ASN A 77 7.70 -3.91 -2.75
CA ASN A 77 8.45 -5.16 -2.89
C ASN A 77 8.66 -5.86 -1.53
N ASN A 78 8.97 -5.10 -0.49
CA ASN A 78 9.21 -5.64 0.85
C ASN A 78 8.62 -4.74 1.92
N VAL A 79 7.63 -5.24 2.65
CA VAL A 79 7.10 -4.66 3.88
C VAL A 79 7.77 -5.34 5.06
N ASN A 80 8.44 -4.53 5.88
CA ASN A 80 9.12 -5.01 7.09
C ASN A 80 8.13 -5.76 8.00
N PRO A 81 8.49 -6.92 8.57
CA PRO A 81 7.57 -7.72 9.39
C PRO A 81 7.08 -7.03 10.67
N SER A 82 7.75 -5.97 11.11
CA SER A 82 7.39 -5.16 12.28
C SER A 82 6.62 -3.87 11.91
N PHE A 83 6.07 -3.78 10.69
CA PHE A 83 5.24 -2.64 10.29
C PHE A 83 4.06 -2.44 11.24
N SER A 84 3.63 -1.20 11.44
CA SER A 84 2.50 -0.90 12.33
C SER A 84 1.17 -0.84 11.58
N ASN A 85 1.13 -0.21 10.41
CA ASN A 85 -0.13 0.13 9.75
C ASN A 85 0.00 0.22 8.23
N ILE A 86 -0.92 -0.42 7.51
CA ILE A 86 -1.16 -0.18 6.09
C ILE A 86 -2.65 0.13 5.94
N SER A 87 -2.98 1.32 5.45
CA SER A 87 -4.35 1.78 5.19
C SER A 87 -4.46 2.27 3.76
N LEU A 88 -5.31 1.62 2.96
CA LEU A 88 -5.47 1.94 1.54
C LEU A 88 -6.95 2.18 1.21
N ASP A 89 -7.23 3.30 0.55
CA ASP A 89 -8.50 3.55 -0.15
C ASP A 89 -8.23 3.61 -1.65
N ALA A 90 -8.65 2.61 -2.39
CA ALA A 90 -8.25 2.39 -3.77
C ALA A 90 -9.45 2.26 -4.70
N SER A 91 -9.46 3.02 -5.78
CA SER A 91 -10.45 2.90 -6.87
C SER A 91 -9.76 2.75 -8.23
N PHE A 92 -10.01 1.64 -8.94
CA PHE A 92 -9.36 1.32 -10.22
C PHE A 92 -7.84 1.19 -10.11
N ASN A 93 -7.34 0.38 -9.18
CA ASN A 93 -5.89 0.14 -9.02
C ASN A 93 -5.56 -1.35 -8.98
N ASN A 94 -4.31 -1.66 -9.31
CA ASN A 94 -3.68 -2.93 -8.95
C ASN A 94 -2.65 -2.68 -7.84
N ILE A 95 -2.75 -3.43 -6.73
CA ILE A 95 -1.93 -3.23 -5.54
C ILE A 95 -1.20 -4.54 -5.18
N ASN A 96 0.12 -4.47 -5.08
CA ASN A 96 1.00 -5.55 -4.66
C ASN A 96 1.73 -5.14 -3.37
N LEU A 97 1.60 -5.93 -2.32
CA LEU A 97 2.33 -5.74 -1.06
C LEU A 97 3.08 -7.04 -0.73
N GLY A 98 4.40 -7.01 -0.85
CA GLY A 98 5.29 -8.10 -0.43
C GLY A 98 5.48 -8.07 1.08
N ILE A 99 4.51 -8.60 1.83
CA ILE A 99 4.56 -8.64 3.29
C ILE A 99 5.32 -9.89 3.71
N ALA A 100 6.43 -9.69 4.41
CA ALA A 100 7.29 -10.78 4.86
C ALA A 100 6.47 -11.93 5.51
N PRO A 101 6.70 -13.21 5.14
CA PRO A 101 5.92 -14.34 5.68
C PRO A 101 5.99 -14.51 7.20
N SER A 102 7.00 -13.91 7.84
CA SER A 102 7.15 -13.88 9.30
C SER A 102 6.30 -12.81 9.99
N ALA A 103 5.65 -11.92 9.23
CA ALA A 103 4.80 -10.88 9.77
C ALA A 103 3.49 -11.47 10.30
N SER A 104 2.98 -10.90 11.39
CA SER A 104 1.63 -11.16 11.86
C SER A 104 0.85 -9.86 11.94
N TYR A 105 -0.36 -9.83 11.39
CA TYR A 105 -1.18 -8.62 11.30
C TYR A 105 -2.66 -8.92 11.25
N ARG A 106 -3.47 -7.94 11.65
CA ARG A 106 -4.93 -7.98 11.48
C ARG A 106 -5.27 -7.47 10.09
N LEU A 107 -6.02 -8.26 9.34
CA LEU A 107 -6.53 -7.90 8.03
C LEU A 107 -8.00 -7.48 8.14
N ASN A 108 -8.33 -6.32 7.59
CA ASN A 108 -9.68 -5.90 7.28
C ASN A 108 -9.70 -5.37 5.84
N ALA A 109 -10.40 -6.04 4.94
CA ALA A 109 -10.51 -5.60 3.56
C ALA A 109 -11.96 -5.60 3.10
N ASP A 110 -12.46 -4.43 2.73
CA ASP A 110 -13.75 -4.20 2.11
C ASP A 110 -13.53 -4.00 0.61
N MET A 111 -13.93 -4.99 -0.18
CA MET A 111 -13.68 -5.03 -1.62
C MET A 111 -15.01 -5.01 -2.37
N SER A 112 -15.11 -4.16 -3.40
CA SER A 112 -16.21 -4.15 -4.38
C SER A 112 -15.65 -4.24 -5.80
N PHE A 113 -16.20 -5.12 -6.62
CA PHE A 113 -15.78 -5.37 -8.01
C PHE A 113 -14.26 -5.65 -8.12
N GLY A 114 -13.73 -6.46 -7.21
CA GLY A 114 -12.32 -6.83 -7.13
C GLY A 114 -12.08 -7.78 -5.96
N GLY A 115 -10.82 -8.14 -5.71
CA GLY A 115 -10.49 -9.11 -4.66
C GLY A 115 -9.25 -8.76 -3.84
N CYS A 116 -9.19 -9.30 -2.62
CA CYS A 116 -7.99 -9.30 -1.80
C CYS A 116 -7.44 -10.73 -1.73
N ARG A 117 -6.23 -10.94 -2.24
CA ARG A 117 -5.48 -12.19 -2.09
C ARG A 117 -4.52 -12.04 -0.92
N TYR A 118 -4.52 -13.02 -0.04
CA TYR A 118 -3.69 -13.08 1.16
C TYR A 118 -3.12 -14.50 1.33
N PRO A 119 -2.09 -14.68 2.16
CA PRO A 119 -1.47 -15.99 2.37
C PRO A 119 -2.48 -17.07 2.80
N GLN A 120 -2.46 -18.25 2.15
CA GLN A 120 -3.45 -19.32 2.37
C GLN A 120 -3.46 -19.87 3.81
N LYS A 121 -2.32 -19.84 4.51
CA LYS A 121 -2.19 -20.28 5.91
C LYS A 121 -2.52 -19.13 6.88
N SER A 122 -3.70 -18.54 6.75
CA SER A 122 -4.16 -17.45 7.60
C SER A 122 -5.54 -17.72 8.20
N ALA A 123 -5.77 -17.20 9.40
CA ALA A 123 -7.06 -17.26 10.08
C ALA A 123 -7.93 -16.07 9.62
N VAL A 124 -8.16 -15.98 8.32
CA VAL A 124 -8.99 -14.95 7.69
C VAL A 124 -10.33 -15.54 7.30
N THR A 125 -11.41 -14.89 7.72
CA THR A 125 -12.78 -15.24 7.40
C THR A 125 -13.33 -14.26 6.37
N VAL A 126 -14.01 -14.79 5.36
CA VAL A 126 -14.83 -13.97 4.45
C VAL A 126 -16.19 -13.83 5.12
N THR A 127 -16.46 -12.65 5.67
CA THR A 127 -17.66 -12.41 6.49
C THR A 127 -18.88 -12.14 5.63
N GLU A 128 -18.68 -11.45 4.50
CA GLU A 128 -19.72 -11.20 3.50
C GLU A 128 -19.17 -11.45 2.10
N LYS A 129 -19.95 -12.13 1.25
CA LYS A 129 -19.65 -12.31 -0.16
C LYS A 129 -20.94 -12.21 -0.97
N SER A 130 -21.13 -11.07 -1.63
CA SER A 130 -22.18 -10.90 -2.63
C SER A 130 -21.61 -11.11 -4.03
N MET A 131 -22.42 -10.96 -5.09
CA MET A 131 -21.92 -11.02 -6.47
C MET A 131 -20.85 -9.99 -6.76
N THR A 132 -20.86 -8.86 -6.05
CA THR A 132 -20.03 -7.69 -6.37
C THR A 132 -19.18 -7.21 -5.20
N SER A 133 -19.38 -7.71 -3.98
CA SER A 133 -18.68 -7.25 -2.78
C SER A 133 -18.16 -8.41 -1.94
N SER A 134 -17.05 -8.19 -1.25
CA SER A 134 -16.46 -9.16 -0.33
C SER A 134 -15.80 -8.45 0.84
N LEU A 135 -16.14 -8.89 2.06
CA LEU A 135 -15.54 -8.41 3.29
C LEU A 135 -14.65 -9.50 3.89
N TYR A 136 -13.37 -9.19 4.02
CA TYR A 136 -12.36 -10.05 4.62
C TYR A 136 -12.00 -9.53 6.00
N SER A 137 -12.06 -10.38 7.02
CA SER A 137 -11.62 -10.01 8.35
C SER A 137 -10.92 -11.18 9.04
N GLY A 138 -9.80 -10.91 9.70
CA GLY A 138 -9.13 -11.92 10.52
C GLY A 138 -7.67 -11.59 10.77
N THR A 139 -6.90 -12.65 11.08
CA THR A 139 -5.48 -12.53 11.42
C THR A 139 -4.63 -13.34 10.45
N VAL A 140 -3.57 -12.72 9.95
CA VAL A 140 -2.52 -13.36 9.15
C VAL A 140 -1.29 -13.52 10.04
N GLY A 141 -0.57 -14.63 9.89
CA GLY A 141 0.64 -14.93 10.65
C GLY A 141 0.40 -15.86 11.84
N THR A 142 1.40 -15.96 12.72
CA THR A 142 1.42 -16.89 13.86
C THR A 142 1.02 -16.24 15.18
N ASP A 143 1.15 -14.92 15.31
CA ASP A 143 0.66 -14.19 16.48
C ASP A 143 -0.88 -14.16 16.47
N LYS A 144 -1.50 -14.52 17.61
CA LYS A 144 -2.95 -14.52 17.79
C LYS A 144 -3.51 -13.12 18.05
N SER A 145 -2.69 -12.16 18.43
CA SER A 145 -3.13 -10.80 18.78
C SER A 145 -2.16 -9.73 18.29
N PRO A 146 -1.82 -9.70 16.98
CA PRO A 146 -0.84 -8.76 16.46
C PRO A 146 -1.33 -7.31 16.61
N SER A 147 -0.37 -6.40 16.86
CA SER A 147 -0.63 -4.96 16.88
C SER A 147 -0.73 -4.38 15.45
N ALA A 148 -0.01 -4.97 14.50
CA ALA A 148 0.03 -4.54 13.10
C ALA A 148 -1.33 -4.69 12.41
N ARG A 149 -1.66 -3.75 11.53
CA ARG A 149 -2.96 -3.70 10.84
C ARG A 149 -2.80 -3.45 9.35
N VAL A 150 -3.62 -4.14 8.56
CA VAL A 150 -3.82 -3.90 7.13
C VAL A 150 -5.31 -3.65 6.93
N SER A 151 -5.66 -2.42 6.56
CA SER A 151 -7.02 -1.96 6.26
C SER A 151 -7.11 -1.55 4.80
N ILE A 152 -8.03 -2.16 4.05
CA ILE A 152 -8.18 -1.90 2.62
C ILE A 152 -9.65 -1.61 2.31
N LYS A 153 -9.90 -0.50 1.60
CA LYS A 153 -11.16 -0.23 0.91
C LYS A 153 -10.87 -0.22 -0.58
N GLY A 154 -11.27 -1.26 -1.29
CA GLY A 154 -11.00 -1.42 -2.72
C GLY A 154 -12.28 -1.38 -3.54
N ARG A 155 -12.32 -0.55 -4.59
CA ARG A 155 -13.39 -0.53 -5.60
C ARG A 155 -12.78 -0.73 -6.97
N ASN A 156 -13.29 -1.68 -7.76
CA ASN A 156 -12.71 -2.02 -9.06
C ASN A 156 -11.18 -2.23 -8.99
N SER A 157 -10.71 -2.83 -7.89
CA SER A 157 -9.29 -2.91 -7.58
C SER A 157 -8.94 -4.30 -7.09
N ASP A 158 -7.76 -4.77 -7.48
CA ASP A 158 -7.21 -6.03 -6.98
C ASP A 158 -6.04 -5.75 -6.03
N VAL A 159 -6.02 -6.48 -4.92
CA VAL A 159 -4.96 -6.38 -3.91
C VAL A 159 -4.35 -7.75 -3.68
N LYS A 160 -3.02 -7.82 -3.70
CA LYS A 160 -2.25 -9.03 -3.42
C LYS A 160 -1.27 -8.79 -2.27
N LEU A 161 -1.45 -9.54 -1.19
CA LEU A 161 -0.55 -9.64 -0.05
C LEU A 161 0.23 -10.97 -0.19
N TYR A 162 1.55 -10.93 -0.32
CA TYR A 162 2.38 -12.12 -0.57
C TYR A 162 3.70 -12.13 0.20
#